data_AF-A0A1I6Q3U5-F1
#
_entry.id   AF-A0A1I6Q3U5-F1
#
_cell.length_a   1.000
_cell.length_b   1.000
_cell.length_c   1.000
_cell.angle_alpha   90.00
_cell.angle_beta   90.00
_cell.angle_gamma   90.00
#
_symmetry.space_group_name_H-M   'P 1'
#
loop_
_entity.id
_entity.type
_entity.pdbx_description
1 polymer ?
#
loop_
_entity_poly.entity_id
_entity_poly.type
_entity_poly.pdbx_seq_one_letter_code
_entity_poly.pdbx_strand_id
1 'polypeptide(L)'
;MYHEAYIQFLIHFHSDYDYFECHEVLEEHWKTKPRGEREQHWVGLIQIAVALYHHRRSNWNGAERMMKSALFILQNEKQHIEALGLDYLKLLLLLEERLHIIQNHDSYTTLFLPFADSNLENICIQLCKTKRLPWKETSSTPSEDIIHKHSRRNREDVISERNIQLQKRKQR
;
A
#
# COMPACT_ATOMS: atom_id res chain seq x y z
N MET A 1 -20.45 -6.71 -1.56
CA MET A 1 -19.95 -5.69 -2.51
C MET A 1 -18.79 -4.98 -1.83
N TYR A 2 -17.67 -4.80 -2.51
CA TYR A 2 -16.45 -4.22 -1.94
C TYR A 2 -16.54 -2.70 -1.78
N HIS A 3 -15.83 -2.15 -0.80
CA HIS A 3 -15.74 -0.70 -0.61
C HIS A 3 -15.07 0.00 -1.79
N GLU A 4 -15.58 1.16 -2.19
CA GLU A 4 -15.03 1.92 -3.33
C GLU A 4 -13.55 2.28 -3.13
N ALA A 5 -13.18 2.73 -1.92
CA ALA A 5 -11.79 3.05 -1.58
C ALA A 5 -10.85 1.85 -1.75
N TYR A 6 -11.32 0.63 -1.43
CA TYR A 6 -10.53 -0.58 -1.64
C TYR A 6 -10.34 -0.89 -3.14
N ILE A 7 -11.37 -0.70 -3.96
CA ILE A 7 -11.26 -0.86 -5.42
C ILE A 7 -10.30 0.17 -6.01
N GLN A 8 -10.39 1.44 -5.58
CA GLN A 8 -9.48 2.50 -6.01
C GLN A 8 -8.03 2.20 -5.61
N PHE A 9 -7.81 1.72 -4.37
CA PHE A 9 -6.49 1.22 -3.94
C PHE A 9 -5.97 0.13 -4.87
N LEU A 10 -6.77 -0.89 -5.19
CA LEU A 10 -6.34 -1.97 -6.07
C LEU A 10 -6.01 -1.48 -7.48
N ILE A 11 -6.76 -0.50 -8.00
CA ILE A 11 -6.48 0.12 -9.31
C ILE A 11 -5.13 0.84 -9.27
N HIS A 12 -4.88 1.70 -8.29
CA HIS A 12 -3.58 2.39 -8.19
C HIS A 12 -2.43 1.39 -7.96
N PHE A 13 -2.67 0.35 -7.17
CA PHE A 13 -1.65 -0.64 -6.87
C PHE A 13 -1.21 -1.44 -8.11
N HIS A 14 -2.13 -1.74 -9.03
CA HIS A 14 -1.89 -2.66 -10.15
C HIS A 14 -1.84 -2.00 -11.54
N SER A 15 -2.30 -0.75 -11.70
CA SER A 15 -2.29 -0.05 -13.01
C SER A 15 -1.14 0.94 -13.13
N ASP A 16 -1.18 2.02 -12.35
CA ASP A 16 -0.21 3.12 -12.41
C ASP A 16 0.92 2.97 -11.38
N TYR A 17 0.79 2.00 -10.47
CA TYR A 17 1.69 1.76 -9.35
C TYR A 17 1.89 3.03 -8.50
N ASP A 18 0.86 3.86 -8.34
CA ASP A 18 0.89 5.04 -7.49
C ASP A 18 0.67 4.62 -6.02
N TYR A 19 1.73 4.13 -5.40
CA TYR A 19 1.71 3.70 -4.00
C TYR A 19 1.47 4.84 -3.01
N PHE A 20 1.66 6.09 -3.44
CA PHE A 20 1.29 7.23 -2.63
C PHE A 20 -0.24 7.41 -2.61
N GLU A 21 -0.91 7.36 -3.76
CA GLU A 21 -2.39 7.38 -3.80
C GLU A 21 -3.00 6.16 -3.13
N CYS A 22 -2.35 4.99 -3.21
CA CYS A 22 -2.76 3.82 -2.43
C CYS A 22 -2.82 4.13 -0.93
N HIS A 23 -1.79 4.81 -0.40
CA HIS A 23 -1.76 5.24 1.00
C HIS A 23 -2.91 6.21 1.29
N GLU A 24 -3.03 7.29 0.50
CA GLU A 24 -4.01 8.35 0.75
C GLU A 24 -5.44 7.81 0.78
N VAL A 25 -5.83 7.05 -0.25
CA VAL A 25 -7.20 6.54 -0.41
C VAL A 25 -7.59 5.60 0.73
N LEU A 26 -6.70 4.67 1.11
CA LEU A 26 -7.00 3.76 2.22
C LEU A 26 -6.89 4.44 3.59
N GLU A 27 -5.99 5.40 3.77
CA GLU A 27 -5.87 6.11 5.04
C GLU A 27 -7.13 6.96 5.30
N GLU A 28 -7.66 7.63 4.27
CA GLU A 28 -8.93 8.35 4.35
C GLU A 28 -10.07 7.39 4.75
N HIS A 29 -10.19 6.25 4.06
CA HIS A 29 -11.18 5.24 4.40
C HIS A 29 -11.03 4.72 5.84
N TRP A 30 -9.81 4.39 6.26
CA TRP A 30 -9.49 3.91 7.61
C TRP A 30 -9.84 4.96 8.69
N LYS A 31 -9.67 6.25 8.37
CA LYS A 31 -9.98 7.36 9.29
C LYS A 31 -11.47 7.62 9.47
N THR A 32 -12.34 7.11 8.59
CA THR A 32 -13.80 7.27 8.69
C THR A 32 -14.39 6.65 9.97
N LYS A 33 -13.76 5.58 10.49
CA LYS A 33 -14.17 4.95 11.75
C LYS A 33 -13.54 5.65 12.97
N PRO A 34 -14.25 5.70 14.11
CA PRO A 34 -13.69 6.15 15.38
C PRO A 34 -12.43 5.37 15.76
N ARG A 35 -11.46 6.00 16.45
CA ARG A 35 -10.13 5.41 16.71
C ARG A 35 -10.15 4.00 17.32
N GLY A 36 -11.15 3.67 18.14
CA GLY A 36 -11.28 2.34 18.78
C GLY A 36 -11.89 1.26 17.89
N GLU A 37 -12.44 1.62 16.73
CA GLU A 37 -13.16 0.72 15.81
C GLU A 37 -12.41 0.54 14.48
N ARG A 38 -11.21 1.11 14.37
CA ARG A 38 -10.44 1.07 13.14
C ARG A 38 -9.78 -0.29 12.95
N GLU A 39 -10.13 -0.94 11.86
CA GLU A 39 -9.64 -2.27 11.53
C GLU A 39 -8.17 -2.22 11.08
N GLN A 40 -7.36 -3.16 11.58
CA GLN A 40 -5.92 -3.14 11.36
C GLN A 40 -5.51 -3.64 9.98
N HIS A 41 -6.32 -4.49 9.34
CA HIS A 41 -6.01 -4.97 7.98
C HIS A 41 -5.83 -3.83 6.96
N TRP A 42 -6.56 -2.71 7.12
CA TRP A 42 -6.34 -1.50 6.30
C TRP A 42 -4.94 -0.92 6.50
N VAL A 43 -4.48 -0.84 7.75
CA VAL A 43 -3.10 -0.39 8.07
C VAL A 43 -2.08 -1.33 7.45
N GLY A 44 -2.32 -2.65 7.49
CA GLY A 44 -1.47 -3.65 6.82
C GLY A 44 -1.35 -3.38 5.32
N LEU A 45 -2.47 -3.20 4.62
CA LEU A 45 -2.47 -2.91 3.17
C LEU A 45 -1.79 -1.56 2.84
N ILE A 46 -2.03 -0.53 3.64
CA ILE A 46 -1.35 0.77 3.51
C ILE A 46 0.17 0.57 3.64
N GLN A 47 0.62 -0.19 4.63
CA GLN A 47 2.04 -0.43 4.87
C GLN A 47 2.72 -1.24 3.75
N ILE A 48 2.00 -2.13 3.05
CA ILE A 48 2.51 -2.76 1.82
C ILE A 48 2.84 -1.68 0.78
N ALA A 49 1.90 -0.77 0.50
CA ALA A 49 2.13 0.30 -0.48
C ALA A 49 3.30 1.20 -0.08
N VAL A 50 3.37 1.63 1.20
CA VAL A 50 4.47 2.45 1.71
C VAL A 50 5.82 1.71 1.65
N ALA A 51 5.85 0.42 1.94
CA ALA A 51 7.07 -0.39 1.83
C ALA A 51 7.58 -0.45 0.38
N LEU A 52 6.69 -0.68 -0.58
CA LEU A 52 7.04 -0.73 -1.99
C LEU A 52 7.44 0.65 -2.54
N TYR A 53 6.84 1.73 -2.03
CA TYR A 53 7.27 3.10 -2.32
C TYR A 53 8.72 3.34 -1.89
N HIS A 54 9.08 2.92 -0.67
CA HIS A 54 10.45 3.02 -0.18
C HIS A 54 11.41 2.12 -0.95
N HIS A 55 11.01 0.89 -1.26
CA HIS A 55 11.82 -0.07 -2.01
C HIS A 55 12.17 0.47 -3.39
N ARG A 56 11.19 1.03 -4.12
CA ARG A 56 11.40 1.67 -5.43
C ARG A 56 12.43 2.79 -5.41
N ARG A 57 12.59 3.46 -4.27
CA ARG A 57 13.53 4.57 -4.07
C ARG A 57 14.83 4.13 -3.38
N SER A 58 15.09 2.82 -3.29
CA SER A 58 16.24 2.24 -2.59
C SER A 58 16.38 2.71 -1.14
N ASN A 59 15.28 3.09 -0.50
CA ASN A 59 15.24 3.36 0.94
C ASN A 59 14.99 2.04 1.67
N TRP A 60 16.03 1.23 1.76
CA TRP A 60 15.99 -0.14 2.28
C TRP A 60 15.44 -0.21 3.71
N ASN A 61 15.95 0.65 4.60
CA ASN A 61 15.51 0.70 6.00
C ASN A 61 14.01 1.03 6.13
N GLY A 62 13.52 1.99 5.33
CA GLY A 62 12.10 2.34 5.30
C GLY A 62 11.24 1.21 4.75
N ALA A 63 11.69 0.58 3.68
CA ALA A 63 11.00 -0.54 3.04
C ALA A 63 10.89 -1.75 3.97
N GLU A 64 12.01 -2.16 4.58
CA GLU A 64 12.07 -3.31 5.48
C GLU A 64 11.17 -3.10 6.70
N ARG A 65 11.24 -1.91 7.31
CA ARG A 65 10.43 -1.58 8.50
C ARG A 65 8.94 -1.66 8.19
N MET A 66 8.51 -1.09 7.07
CA MET A 66 7.09 -1.10 6.70
C MET A 66 6.63 -2.49 6.28
N MET A 67 7.45 -3.26 5.56
CA MET A 67 7.10 -4.62 5.16
C MET A 67 6.97 -5.56 6.36
N LYS A 68 7.89 -5.51 7.33
CA LYS A 68 7.79 -6.27 8.59
C LYS A 68 6.52 -5.92 9.38
N SER A 69 6.20 -4.62 9.45
CA SER A 69 4.99 -4.17 10.12
C SER A 69 3.73 -4.65 9.42
N ALA A 70 3.69 -4.60 8.08
CA ALA A 70 2.57 -5.12 7.30
C ALA A 70 2.38 -6.63 7.54
N LEU A 71 3.46 -7.41 7.48
CA LEU A 71 3.43 -8.85 7.78
C LEU A 71 2.89 -9.13 9.19
N PHE A 72 3.42 -8.46 10.20
CA PHE A 72 2.98 -8.64 11.59
C PHE A 72 1.48 -8.38 11.78
N ILE A 73 0.96 -7.32 11.14
CA ILE A 73 -0.47 -7.01 11.18
C ILE A 73 -1.26 -8.09 10.45
N LEU A 74 -0.91 -8.36 9.19
CA LEU A 74 -1.72 -9.20 8.31
C LEU A 74 -1.75 -10.67 8.71
N GLN A 75 -0.70 -11.18 9.36
CA GLN A 75 -0.67 -12.52 9.95
C GLN A 75 -1.79 -12.75 11.00
N ASN A 76 -2.30 -11.69 11.60
CA ASN A 76 -3.38 -11.75 12.59
C ASN A 76 -4.77 -11.42 12.01
N GLU A 77 -4.86 -11.15 10.71
CA GLU A 77 -6.05 -10.58 10.07
C GLU A 77 -6.64 -11.50 8.98
N LYS A 78 -6.43 -12.82 9.11
CA LYS A 78 -6.82 -13.82 8.10
C LYS A 78 -8.26 -13.64 7.58
N GLN A 79 -9.24 -13.59 8.47
CA GLN A 79 -10.66 -13.51 8.10
C GLN A 79 -10.96 -12.23 7.31
N HIS A 80 -10.35 -11.10 7.69
CA HIS A 80 -10.55 -9.84 6.99
C HIS A 80 -9.89 -9.85 5.61
N ILE A 81 -8.70 -10.45 5.48
CA ILE A 81 -8.01 -10.57 4.19
C ILE A 81 -8.80 -11.46 3.21
N GLU A 82 -9.32 -12.59 3.69
CA GLU A 82 -10.19 -13.45 2.90
C GLU A 82 -11.51 -12.75 2.54
N ALA A 83 -12.09 -11.98 3.46
CA ALA A 83 -13.29 -11.17 3.19
C ALA A 83 -13.05 -10.05 2.17
N LEU A 84 -11.81 -9.58 2.04
CA LEU A 84 -11.38 -8.65 0.98
C LEU A 84 -11.12 -9.35 -0.36
N GLY A 85 -11.33 -10.66 -0.47
CA GLY A 85 -11.18 -11.39 -1.72
C GLY A 85 -9.72 -11.67 -2.11
N LEU A 86 -8.79 -11.58 -1.16
CA LEU A 86 -7.38 -11.93 -1.35
C LEU A 86 -7.07 -13.33 -0.83
N ASP A 87 -6.13 -14.01 -1.48
CA ASP A 87 -5.60 -15.30 -1.03
C ASP A 87 -4.62 -15.06 0.13
N TYR A 88 -5.06 -15.32 1.35
CA TYR A 88 -4.30 -15.06 2.56
C TYR A 88 -2.93 -15.74 2.58
N LEU A 89 -2.86 -17.02 2.24
CA LEU A 89 -1.60 -17.78 2.30
C LEU A 89 -0.62 -17.29 1.24
N LYS A 90 -1.09 -17.09 0.01
CA LYS A 90 -0.25 -16.53 -1.06
C LYS A 90 0.20 -15.11 -0.74
N LEU A 91 -0.65 -14.31 -0.09
CA LEU A 91 -0.30 -12.95 0.29
C LEU A 91 0.86 -12.95 1.28
N LEU A 92 0.81 -13.75 2.35
CA LEU A 92 1.90 -13.80 3.32
C LEU A 92 3.21 -14.27 2.69
N LEU A 93 3.17 -15.34 1.89
CA LEU A 93 4.37 -15.83 1.18
C LEU A 93 4.98 -14.77 0.27
N LEU A 94 4.13 -14.05 -0.48
CA LEU A 94 4.55 -12.97 -1.37
C LEU A 94 5.23 -11.82 -0.60
N LEU A 95 4.69 -11.45 0.57
CA LEU A 95 5.26 -10.38 1.39
C LEU A 95 6.56 -10.81 2.09
N GLU A 96 6.67 -12.08 2.51
CA GLU A 96 7.91 -12.65 3.05
C GLU A 96 9.02 -12.71 2.00
N GLU A 97 8.70 -13.14 0.78
CA GLU A 97 9.63 -13.10 -0.36
C GLU A 97 10.08 -11.67 -0.65
N ARG A 98 9.13 -10.72 -0.70
CA ARG A 98 9.47 -9.30 -0.91
C ARG A 98 10.36 -8.76 0.21
N LEU A 99 10.12 -9.14 1.46
CA LEU A 99 10.97 -8.76 2.59
C LEU A 99 12.41 -9.27 2.39
N HIS A 100 12.59 -10.51 1.93
CA HIS A 100 13.91 -11.06 1.66
C HIS A 100 14.65 -10.28 0.55
N ILE A 101 13.96 -9.96 -0.55
CA ILE A 101 14.48 -9.12 -1.64
C ILE A 101 14.93 -7.75 -1.10
N ILE A 102 14.10 -7.11 -0.25
CA ILE A 102 14.44 -5.82 0.37
C ILE A 102 15.68 -5.95 1.26
N GLN A 103 15.79 -7.02 2.05
CA GLN A 103 16.93 -7.25 2.96
C GLN A 103 18.24 -7.53 2.22
N ASN A 104 18.16 -8.15 1.05
CA ASN A 104 19.31 -8.36 0.17
C ASN A 104 19.70 -7.10 -0.64
N HIS A 105 18.92 -6.01 -0.51
CA HIS A 105 19.05 -4.80 -1.32
C HIS A 105 18.90 -5.05 -2.83
N ASP A 106 18.11 -6.05 -3.20
CA ASP A 106 17.79 -6.34 -4.59
C ASP A 106 16.84 -5.29 -5.16
N SER A 107 16.96 -5.02 -6.46
CA SER A 107 16.20 -3.98 -7.13
C SER A 107 14.69 -4.23 -7.04
N TYR A 108 13.93 -3.13 -6.96
CA TYR A 108 12.48 -3.19 -6.95
C TYR A 108 11.93 -3.83 -8.23
N THR A 109 10.90 -4.66 -8.07
CA THR A 109 10.09 -5.22 -9.14
C THR A 109 8.62 -5.03 -8.80
N THR A 110 7.76 -4.92 -9.82
CA THR A 110 6.31 -4.83 -9.61
C THR A 110 5.80 -6.03 -8.83
N LEU A 111 4.88 -5.77 -7.91
CA LEU A 111 4.22 -6.79 -7.08
C LEU A 111 2.72 -6.73 -7.35
N PHE A 112 2.06 -7.90 -7.41
CA PHE A 112 0.62 -8.00 -7.62
C PHE A 112 0.00 -8.75 -6.44
N LEU A 113 -1.04 -8.19 -5.85
CA LEU A 113 -1.75 -8.85 -4.76
C LEU A 113 -2.47 -10.10 -5.29
N PRO A 114 -2.44 -11.23 -4.54
CA PRO A 114 -3.02 -12.47 -5.00
C PRO A 114 -4.53 -12.46 -4.76
N PHE A 115 -5.31 -12.31 -5.83
CA PHE A 115 -6.76 -12.38 -5.77
C PHE A 115 -7.21 -13.84 -5.56
N ALA A 116 -8.09 -14.05 -4.58
CA ALA A 116 -8.85 -15.29 -4.41
C ALA A 116 -10.22 -15.19 -5.08
N ASP A 117 -10.84 -14.00 -5.05
CA ASP A 117 -12.10 -13.74 -5.74
C ASP A 117 -11.85 -13.16 -7.14
N SER A 118 -12.12 -13.97 -8.18
CA SER A 118 -12.00 -13.54 -9.57
C SER A 118 -12.98 -12.42 -9.94
N ASN A 119 -14.12 -12.28 -9.25
CA ASN A 119 -15.06 -11.19 -9.51
C ASN A 119 -14.48 -9.84 -9.09
N LEU A 120 -13.77 -9.79 -7.97
CA LEU A 120 -13.05 -8.60 -7.52
C LEU A 120 -12.04 -8.14 -8.57
N GLU A 121 -11.19 -9.05 -9.06
CA GLU A 121 -10.21 -8.74 -10.09
C GLU A 121 -10.90 -8.26 -11.38
N ASN A 122 -11.99 -8.91 -11.80
CA ASN A 122 -12.77 -8.51 -12.97
C ASN A 122 -13.35 -7.09 -12.82
N ILE A 123 -13.85 -6.70 -11.64
CA ILE A 123 -14.34 -5.35 -11.38
C ILE A 123 -13.22 -4.33 -11.64
N CYS A 124 -12.02 -4.57 -11.09
CA CYS A 124 -10.88 -3.67 -11.30
C CYS A 124 -10.49 -3.58 -12.78
N ILE A 125 -10.44 -4.71 -13.50
CA ILE A 125 -10.13 -4.75 -14.94
C ILE A 125 -11.13 -3.92 -15.74
N GLN A 126 -12.43 -4.06 -15.49
CA GLN A 126 -13.46 -3.32 -16.23
C GLN A 126 -13.42 -1.81 -15.95
N LEU A 127 -13.15 -1.42 -14.71
CA LEU A 127 -12.96 -0.02 -14.36
C LEU A 127 -11.71 0.56 -15.02
N CYS A 128 -10.60 -0.18 -15.05
CA CYS A 128 -9.38 0.25 -15.76
C CYS A 128 -9.64 0.43 -17.25
N LYS A 129 -10.34 -0.52 -17.90
CA LYS A 129 -10.76 -0.40 -19.31
C LYS A 129 -11.58 0.87 -19.57
N THR A 130 -12.56 1.14 -18.71
CA THR A 130 -13.42 2.34 -18.83
C THR A 130 -12.60 3.63 -18.68
N LYS A 131 -11.62 3.63 -17.78
CA LYS A 131 -10.70 4.75 -17.55
C LYS A 131 -9.49 4.80 -18.49
N ARG A 132 -9.37 3.83 -19.41
CA ARG A 132 -8.21 3.64 -20.32
C ARG A 132 -6.87 3.55 -19.58
N LEU A 133 -6.88 2.87 -18.42
CA LEU A 133 -5.69 2.56 -17.63
C LEU A 133 -5.18 1.15 -17.96
N PRO A 134 -3.85 0.91 -17.93
CA PRO A 134 -3.30 -0.43 -18.05
C PRO A 134 -3.68 -1.30 -16.83
N TRP A 135 -3.52 -2.62 -16.93
CA TRP A 135 -3.74 -3.52 -15.78
C TRP A 135 -2.61 -4.55 -15.71
N LYS A 136 -1.87 -4.54 -14.60
CA LYS A 136 -0.72 -5.42 -14.36
C LYS A 136 0.31 -5.41 -15.48
N GLU A 137 0.52 -4.26 -16.11
CA GLU A 137 1.48 -4.10 -17.19
C GLU A 137 2.88 -3.89 -16.62
N THR A 138 3.79 -4.86 -16.81
CA THR A 138 5.15 -4.82 -16.26
C THR A 138 6.11 -3.97 -17.09
N SER A 139 5.77 -3.66 -18.34
CA SER A 139 6.52 -2.76 -19.23
C SER A 139 6.37 -1.30 -18.87
N SER A 140 5.32 -0.94 -18.13
CA SER A 140 5.07 0.44 -17.72
C SER A 140 5.95 0.79 -16.51
N THR A 141 7.04 1.51 -16.76
CA THR A 141 7.75 2.21 -15.69
C THR A 141 6.89 3.35 -15.19
N PRO A 142 6.60 3.44 -13.88
CA PRO A 142 5.90 4.60 -13.32
C PRO A 142 6.68 5.86 -13.65
N SER A 143 6.00 6.91 -14.11
CA SER A 143 6.67 8.17 -14.46
C SER A 143 7.36 8.77 -13.23
N GLU A 144 8.41 9.58 -13.45
CA GLU A 144 9.06 10.32 -12.36
C GLU A 144 8.05 11.16 -11.55
N ASP A 145 7.00 11.65 -12.19
CA ASP A 145 5.92 12.39 -11.54
C ASP A 145 5.16 11.55 -10.51
N ILE A 146 4.90 10.27 -10.80
CA ILE A 146 4.27 9.33 -9.84
C ILE A 146 5.24 9.02 -8.70
N ILE A 147 6.52 8.81 -9.01
CA ILE A 147 7.56 8.49 -8.01
C ILE A 147 7.78 9.66 -7.04
N HIS A 148 7.74 10.89 -7.55
CA HIS A 148 8.02 12.12 -6.80
C HIS A 148 6.77 12.90 -6.39
N LYS A 149 5.55 12.40 -6.66
CA LYS A 149 4.28 13.07 -6.38
C LYS A 149 4.17 13.59 -4.95
N HIS A 150 4.52 12.74 -3.97
CA HIS A 150 4.54 13.09 -2.55
C HIS A 150 5.47 14.27 -2.23
N SER A 151 6.58 14.40 -2.98
CA SER A 151 7.56 15.46 -2.74
C SER A 151 7.10 16.84 -3.23
N ARG A 152 6.17 16.87 -4.19
CA ARG A 152 5.66 18.10 -4.82
C ARG A 152 4.36 18.62 -4.22
N ARG A 153 3.73 17.88 -3.32
CA ARG A 153 2.58 18.37 -2.52
C ARG A 153 3.05 19.38 -1.47
N ASN A 154 2.18 20.30 -1.10
CA ASN A 154 2.40 21.14 0.07
C ASN A 154 2.47 20.22 1.33
N ARG A 155 3.57 20.28 2.08
CA ARG A 155 3.87 19.40 3.22
C ARG A 155 3.79 20.11 4.58
N GLU A 156 3.14 21.28 4.62
CA GLU A 156 2.97 22.07 5.85
C GLU A 156 2.44 21.23 7.03
N ASP A 157 1.43 20.39 6.80
CA ASP A 157 0.84 19.52 7.82
C ASP A 157 1.81 18.44 8.34
N VAL A 158 2.60 17.84 7.44
CA VAL A 158 3.60 16.81 7.82
C VAL A 158 4.75 17.43 8.62
N ILE A 159 5.18 18.64 8.24
CA ILE A 159 6.23 19.37 8.94
C ILE A 159 5.74 19.81 10.32
N SER A 160 4.50 20.31 10.42
CA SER A 160 3.91 20.72 11.69
C SER A 160 3.77 19.53 12.65
N GLU A 161 3.30 18.38 12.18
CA GLU A 161 3.17 17.17 13.00
C GLU A 161 4.54 16.63 13.46
N ARG A 162 5.55 16.64 12.58
CA ARG A 162 6.92 16.26 12.95
C ARG A 162 7.51 17.19 14.01
N ASN A 163 7.26 18.50 13.91
CA ASN A 163 7.69 19.49 14.91
C ASN A 163 7.00 19.27 16.27
N ILE A 164 5.70 18.97 16.27
CA ILE A 164 4.95 18.61 17.49
C ILE A 164 5.56 17.37 18.16
N GLN A 165 5.87 16.33 17.37
CA GLN A 165 6.50 15.11 17.90
C GLN A 165 7.91 15.37 18.44
N LEU A 166 8.70 16.24 17.80
CA LEU A 166 10.02 16.64 18.30
C LEU A 166 9.93 17.43 19.61
N GLN A 167 8.97 18.35 19.74
CA GLN A 167 8.75 19.10 20.99
C GLN A 167 8.34 18.18 22.14
N LYS A 168 7.44 17.22 21.90
CA LYS A 168 7.04 16.21 22.91
C LYS A 168 8.21 15.35 23.39
N ARG A 169 9.18 15.07 22.52
CA ARG A 169 10.40 14.32 22.88
C ARG A 169 11.42 15.14 23.66
N LYS A 170 11.46 16.47 23.46
CA LYS A 170 12.33 17.39 24.21
C LYS A 170 11.80 17.74 25.61
N GLN A 171 10.53 17.49 25.86
CA GLN A 171 9.87 17.73 27.16
C GLN A 171 9.80 16.46 28.04
N ARG A 172 10.38 15.34 27.59
CA ARG A 172 10.60 14.11 28.38
C ARG A 172 12.06 14.04 28.77
#